data_AF-A0A252F659-F1
#
_entry.id   AF-A0A252F659-F1
#
_cell.length_a   1.000
_cell.length_b   1.000
_cell.length_c   1.000
_cell.angle_alpha   90.00
_cell.angle_beta   90.00
_cell.angle_gamma   90.00
#
_symmetry.space_group_name_H-M   'P 1'
#
loop_
_entity.id
_entity.type
_entity.pdbx_description
1 polymer ?
#
loop_
_entity_poly.entity_id
_entity_poly.type
_entity_poly.pdbx_seq_one_letter_code
_entity_poly.pdbx_strand_id
1 'polypeptide(L)'
;MPTYLTGTDFSSGFFLFVDTDCRILYNRENNACKGGIPVYFSEPELYDDEQRIAVEDHIETYFGEFDFVFHETVEQGIRVDVYVIEPNAERDFYTLVTVGMGAHEMNVPVEPEFRNKSRAELVLCVPSDWDMETGGWAVQLLMETAHFPVEENAWLEAGHSIEMDGPVDETAAFTGVILTSTYVQEREADSCVLPDGDTVCFYQVIPLFYEEIRTYSSTDLVDFAEQCLSYIGFIADPERENTCITVQQECSDIQKQVFASIEQCMDDAQWHYSKIEEKALPLNEATGYQHLAIYLRWCMEHQLMSATFMQEYGDIADYVREQGSRPDNRLLLECDLRHFLREEFDGILHPAMFNPEGQAFAAWYYGEGQTEPYFPADIDLYACAYFGEERYHSEVFQDEAYLFLPWEEMYYQNMARLMDKRFRQWKAQK
;
A
#
# COMPACT_ATOMS: atom_id res chain seq x y z
N MET A 1 26.17 31.24 34.70
CA MET A 1 27.46 30.60 34.36
C MET A 1 27.14 29.28 33.68
N PRO A 2 27.68 29.00 32.49
CA PRO A 2 27.21 27.93 31.61
C PRO A 2 28.06 26.67 31.70
N THR A 3 27.49 25.50 31.39
CA THR A 3 28.23 24.33 30.88
C THR A 3 27.31 23.50 29.98
N TYR A 4 27.90 22.98 28.90
CA TYR A 4 27.37 22.51 27.61
C TYR A 4 27.07 21.00 27.53
N LEU A 5 26.38 20.59 26.45
CA LEU A 5 26.63 19.41 25.56
C LEU A 5 25.71 19.60 24.32
N THR A 6 26.13 19.90 23.08
CA THR A 6 26.98 19.26 22.05
C THR A 6 26.52 17.90 21.53
N GLY A 7 26.01 17.87 20.29
CA GLY A 7 25.84 16.67 19.43
C GLY A 7 25.12 16.99 18.10
N THR A 8 25.77 16.71 16.98
CA THR A 8 25.38 16.78 15.54
C THR A 8 24.35 15.67 15.17
N ASP A 9 23.42 15.73 14.20
CA ASP A 9 23.55 16.06 12.76
C ASP A 9 22.18 16.10 12.01
N PHE A 10 22.05 17.03 11.04
CA PHE A 10 21.19 17.29 9.84
C PHE A 10 19.63 17.12 9.71
N SER A 11 19.07 18.14 9.01
CA SER A 11 17.75 18.45 8.38
C SER A 11 16.58 18.93 9.28
N SER A 12 16.13 20.20 9.12
CA SER A 12 14.81 20.70 9.61
C SER A 12 14.53 22.15 9.14
N GLY A 13 13.37 22.35 8.48
CA GLY A 13 12.76 23.65 8.18
C GLY A 13 12.17 24.33 9.43
N PHE A 14 11.93 25.64 9.35
CA PHE A 14 11.48 26.50 10.47
C PHE A 14 10.10 27.10 10.15
N PHE A 15 9.13 26.97 11.08
CA PHE A 15 7.91 27.80 11.13
C PHE A 15 7.65 28.31 12.56
N LEU A 16 7.22 29.57 12.70
CA LEU A 16 6.94 30.26 13.97
C LEU A 16 5.54 30.87 13.92
N PHE A 17 4.66 30.52 14.87
CA PHE A 17 3.31 31.08 14.99
C PHE A 17 3.19 32.03 16.18
N VAL A 18 2.39 33.08 16.00
CA VAL A 18 2.01 34.04 17.04
C VAL A 18 0.50 34.24 17.01
N ASP A 19 -0.16 34.05 18.15
CA ASP A 19 -1.55 34.44 18.35
C ASP A 19 -1.69 35.98 18.36
N THR A 20 -2.92 36.48 18.23
CA THR A 20 -3.40 37.87 18.36
C THR A 20 -2.84 38.66 19.55
N ASP A 21 -2.34 37.96 20.58
CA ASP A 21 -1.66 38.50 21.76
C ASP A 21 -0.10 38.52 21.68
N CYS A 22 0.50 38.27 20.52
CA CYS A 22 1.95 38.18 20.29
C CYS A 22 2.67 37.15 21.20
N ARG A 23 2.03 36.01 21.50
CA ARG A 23 2.66 34.90 22.24
C ARG A 23 3.29 33.90 21.26
N ILE A 24 4.59 33.65 21.40
CA ILE A 24 5.35 32.66 20.63
C ILE A 24 4.90 31.25 21.05
N LEU A 25 4.33 30.47 20.14
CA LEU A 25 3.75 29.16 20.47
C LEU A 25 4.74 27.98 20.31
N TYR A 26 5.85 28.14 19.59
CA TYR A 26 6.86 27.08 19.47
C TYR A 26 8.24 27.62 19.06
N ASN A 27 9.32 27.09 19.66
CA ASN A 27 10.71 27.48 19.42
C ASN A 27 11.65 26.28 19.66
N ARG A 28 12.38 25.84 18.63
CA ARG A 28 13.53 24.94 18.76
C ARG A 28 14.78 25.61 18.18
N GLU A 29 15.65 26.08 19.07
CA GLU A 29 16.85 26.87 18.78
C GLU A 29 17.92 26.14 17.92
N ASN A 30 18.31 26.69 16.77
CA ASN A 30 19.48 27.59 16.56
C ASN A 30 20.13 27.47 15.17
N ASN A 31 20.29 28.64 14.55
CA ASN A 31 21.07 28.97 13.37
C ASN A 31 22.54 28.48 13.38
N ALA A 32 23.00 27.84 12.30
CA ALA A 32 24.29 28.13 11.66
C ALA A 32 24.44 27.42 10.30
N CYS A 33 24.46 28.23 9.23
CA CYS A 33 24.69 27.85 7.84
C CYS A 33 25.96 26.99 7.63
N LYS A 34 25.88 25.95 6.81
CA LYS A 34 27.01 25.43 6.02
C LYS A 34 26.83 25.82 4.56
N GLY A 35 27.60 26.81 4.13
CA GLY A 35 27.64 27.30 2.76
C GLY A 35 27.09 28.72 2.68
N GLY A 36 27.99 29.70 2.72
CA GLY A 36 27.64 31.13 2.65
C GLY A 36 27.08 31.55 1.30
N ILE A 37 25.85 31.14 1.01
CA ILE A 37 25.00 31.76 0.01
C ILE A 37 24.05 32.69 0.79
N PRO A 38 24.00 33.99 0.49
CA PRO A 38 23.04 34.87 1.13
C PRO A 38 21.63 34.36 0.78
N VAL A 39 20.79 34.11 1.78
CA VAL A 39 19.34 33.99 1.57
C VAL A 39 18.88 35.36 1.06
N TYR A 40 18.62 35.45 -0.23
CA TYR A 40 17.97 36.62 -0.80
C TYR A 40 16.50 36.53 -0.38
N PHE A 41 16.09 37.34 0.59
CA PHE A 41 14.67 37.59 0.83
C PHE A 41 14.15 38.37 -0.40
N SER A 42 13.59 37.67 -1.37
CA SER A 42 12.65 38.31 -2.29
C SER A 42 11.46 38.77 -1.46
N GLU A 43 10.87 39.92 -1.81
CA GLU A 43 9.56 40.26 -1.25
C GLU A 43 8.59 39.10 -1.56
N PRO A 44 7.76 38.68 -0.61
CA PRO A 44 6.83 37.57 -0.83
C PRO A 44 5.84 37.93 -1.93
N GLU A 45 5.43 36.92 -2.69
CA GLU A 45 4.24 37.03 -3.53
C GLU A 45 3.00 37.13 -2.63
N LEU A 46 2.13 38.11 -2.93
CA LEU A 46 0.94 38.44 -2.17
C LEU A 46 -0.22 38.68 -3.11
N TYR A 47 -1.43 38.33 -2.67
CA TYR A 47 -2.64 38.84 -3.29
C TYR A 47 -2.73 40.35 -3.14
N ASP A 48 -3.28 41.02 -4.15
CA ASP A 48 -3.79 42.37 -3.94
C ASP A 48 -5.09 42.34 -3.11
N ASP A 49 -5.55 43.53 -2.69
CA ASP A 49 -6.74 43.63 -1.84
C ASP A 49 -8.01 43.07 -2.50
N GLU A 50 -8.19 43.23 -3.81
CA GLU A 50 -9.39 42.75 -4.51
C GLU A 50 -9.35 41.23 -4.69
N GLN A 51 -8.17 40.67 -4.99
CA GLN A 51 -7.95 39.23 -5.05
C GLN A 51 -8.15 38.57 -3.68
N ARG A 52 -7.58 39.14 -2.61
CA ARG A 52 -7.74 38.63 -1.25
C ARG A 52 -9.21 38.64 -0.83
N ILE A 53 -9.94 39.73 -1.07
CA ILE A 53 -11.37 39.82 -0.78
C ILE A 53 -12.15 38.77 -1.57
N ALA A 54 -11.83 38.53 -2.84
CA ALA A 54 -12.51 37.50 -3.63
C ALA A 54 -12.29 36.08 -3.06
N VAL A 55 -11.09 35.79 -2.56
CA VAL A 55 -10.76 34.52 -1.88
C VAL A 55 -11.49 34.42 -0.54
N GLU A 56 -11.51 35.48 0.27
CA GLU A 56 -12.23 35.54 1.55
C GLU A 56 -13.74 35.35 1.38
N ASP A 57 -14.36 36.08 0.45
CA ASP A 57 -15.79 35.95 0.11
C ASP A 57 -16.13 34.52 -0.34
N HIS A 58 -15.24 33.88 -1.10
CA HIS A 58 -15.39 32.48 -1.51
C HIS A 58 -15.35 31.54 -0.31
N ILE A 59 -14.40 31.77 0.61
CA ILE A 59 -14.27 30.95 1.82
C ILE A 59 -15.52 31.06 2.69
N GLU A 60 -16.02 32.28 2.94
CA GLU A 60 -17.24 32.50 3.72
C GLU A 60 -18.47 31.87 3.06
N THR A 61 -18.53 31.88 1.72
CA THR A 61 -19.64 31.33 0.95
C THR A 61 -19.74 29.81 1.04
N TYR A 62 -18.60 29.09 0.95
CA TYR A 62 -18.60 27.63 0.81
C TYR A 62 -18.13 26.87 2.06
N PHE A 63 -17.22 27.42 2.85
CA PHE A 63 -16.66 26.77 4.04
C PHE A 63 -17.20 27.35 5.34
N GLY A 64 -17.46 28.67 5.39
CA GLY A 64 -18.09 29.37 6.50
C GLY A 64 -17.32 30.61 6.99
N GLU A 65 -17.92 31.36 7.91
CA GLU A 65 -17.33 32.55 8.53
C GLU A 65 -16.10 32.19 9.38
N PHE A 66 -15.06 33.03 9.33
CA PHE A 66 -13.85 32.87 10.12
C PHE A 66 -13.62 34.12 10.99
N ASP A 67 -13.28 33.91 12.26
CA ASP A 67 -12.92 34.98 13.20
C ASP A 67 -11.45 34.93 13.60
N PHE A 68 -10.77 33.82 13.32
CA PHE A 68 -9.41 33.55 13.76
C PHE A 68 -8.50 33.18 12.58
N VAL A 69 -7.29 33.73 12.59
CA VAL A 69 -6.28 33.53 11.54
C VAL A 69 -4.92 33.29 12.19
N PHE A 70 -4.24 32.21 11.80
CA PHE A 70 -2.82 32.05 12.06
C PHE A 70 -2.02 32.77 10.99
N HIS A 71 -1.28 33.80 11.39
CA HIS A 71 -0.41 34.52 10.47
C HIS A 71 0.98 33.89 10.41
N GLU A 72 1.47 33.65 9.19
CA GLU A 72 2.84 33.22 8.99
C GLU A 72 3.83 34.35 9.28
N THR A 73 4.91 34.01 9.96
CA THR A 73 5.93 34.99 10.35
C THR A 73 7.23 34.90 9.55
N VAL A 74 7.46 33.79 8.86
CA VAL A 74 8.68 33.52 8.10
C VAL A 74 8.29 33.25 6.66
N GLU A 75 8.47 34.27 5.82
CA GLU A 75 8.10 34.21 4.41
C GLU A 75 9.25 33.63 3.59
N GLN A 76 8.95 32.61 2.79
CA GLN A 76 9.91 31.98 1.86
C GLN A 76 9.34 32.01 0.45
N GLY A 77 9.44 33.17 -0.21
CA GLY A 77 8.90 33.37 -1.55
C GLY A 77 7.41 33.70 -1.58
N ILE A 78 6.61 33.09 -0.71
CA ILE A 78 5.18 33.40 -0.46
C ILE A 78 4.94 33.73 1.01
N ARG A 79 3.80 34.37 1.29
CA ARG A 79 3.22 34.47 2.65
C ARG A 79 1.90 33.69 2.66
N VAL A 80 1.78 32.74 3.57
CA VAL A 80 0.59 31.90 3.72
C VAL A 80 0.01 32.06 5.11
N ASP A 81 -1.22 32.57 5.20
CA ASP A 81 -1.97 32.58 6.44
C ASP A 81 -2.93 31.38 6.49
N VAL A 82 -3.39 30.96 7.67
CA VAL A 82 -4.40 29.90 7.83
C VAL A 82 -5.63 30.44 8.54
N TYR A 83 -6.74 30.43 7.81
CA TYR A 83 -8.03 30.93 8.23
C TYR A 83 -8.80 29.77 8.88
N VAL A 84 -9.39 30.04 10.06
CA VAL A 84 -10.02 29.02 10.88
C VAL A 84 -11.54 29.23 10.90
N ILE A 85 -12.27 28.30 10.30
CA ILE A 85 -13.73 28.22 10.41
C ILE A 85 -14.08 27.25 11.54
N GLU A 86 -14.78 27.73 12.56
CA GLU A 86 -15.14 26.95 13.75
C GLU A 86 -16.20 25.86 13.46
N PRO A 87 -16.26 24.79 14.28
CA PRO A 87 -17.36 23.85 14.28
C PRO A 87 -18.70 24.55 14.56
N ASN A 88 -19.78 24.00 14.03
CA ASN A 88 -21.14 24.44 14.31
C ASN A 88 -22.10 23.25 14.44
N ALA A 89 -23.38 23.52 14.65
CA ALA A 89 -24.38 22.48 14.88
C ALA A 89 -24.57 21.49 13.72
N GLU A 90 -24.23 21.88 12.49
CA GLU A 90 -24.32 21.04 11.29
C GLU A 90 -22.97 20.40 10.93
N ARG A 91 -21.86 20.94 11.45
CA ARG A 91 -20.48 20.55 11.13
C ARG A 91 -19.61 20.49 12.40
N ASP A 92 -19.40 19.28 12.92
CA ASP A 92 -18.65 19.05 14.16
C ASP A 92 -17.14 18.86 13.94
N PHE A 93 -16.52 19.79 13.21
CA PHE A 93 -15.08 19.83 12.94
C PHE A 93 -14.63 21.25 12.56
N TYR A 94 -13.36 21.56 12.79
CA TYR A 94 -12.74 22.80 12.30
C TYR A 94 -12.38 22.63 10.83
N THR A 95 -12.51 23.70 10.05
CA THR A 95 -11.95 23.78 8.70
C THR A 95 -10.88 24.86 8.68
N LEU A 96 -9.69 24.47 8.25
CA LEU A 96 -8.51 25.32 8.10
C LEU A 96 -8.31 25.55 6.60
N VAL A 97 -8.19 26.80 6.19
CA VAL A 97 -7.99 27.16 4.77
C VAL A 97 -6.76 28.05 4.65
N THR A 98 -5.84 27.70 3.77
CA THR A 98 -4.72 28.60 3.47
C THR A 98 -5.21 29.81 2.70
N VAL A 99 -4.60 30.96 2.94
CA VAL A 99 -4.79 32.17 2.14
C VAL A 99 -3.42 32.77 1.89
N GLY A 100 -3.06 32.88 0.61
CA GLY A 100 -1.79 33.45 0.14
C GLY A 100 -0.94 32.45 -0.63
N MET A 101 -1.21 31.15 -0.55
CA MET A 101 -0.54 30.15 -1.40
C MET A 101 -0.84 30.42 -2.87
N GLY A 102 -2.09 30.75 -3.20
CA GLY A 102 -2.52 30.98 -4.58
C GLY A 102 -2.10 32.34 -5.14
N ALA A 103 -1.42 33.18 -4.34
CA ALA A 103 -0.71 34.35 -4.85
C ALA A 103 0.45 33.94 -5.78
N HIS A 104 1.01 32.75 -5.55
CA HIS A 104 2.04 32.17 -6.40
C HIS A 104 1.45 31.43 -7.60
N GLU A 105 2.05 31.66 -8.77
CA GLU A 105 1.75 30.92 -9.98
C GLU A 105 2.67 29.69 -10.08
N MET A 106 2.11 28.52 -9.76
CA MET A 106 2.80 27.23 -9.79
C MET A 106 3.26 26.84 -11.20
N ASN A 107 4.29 26.01 -11.27
CA ASN A 107 4.90 25.54 -12.51
C ASN A 107 4.09 24.40 -13.17
N VAL A 108 2.90 24.73 -13.67
CA VAL A 108 2.00 23.78 -14.35
C VAL A 108 2.46 23.45 -15.78
N PRO A 109 2.02 22.31 -16.35
CA PRO A 109 2.27 21.99 -17.75
C PRO A 109 1.71 23.07 -18.71
N VAL A 110 2.36 23.22 -19.87
CA VAL A 110 2.04 24.31 -20.83
C VAL A 110 0.72 24.10 -21.58
N GLU A 111 0.11 22.92 -21.44
CA GLU A 111 -1.12 22.54 -22.11
C GLU A 111 -2.31 23.37 -21.60
N PRO A 112 -3.24 23.79 -22.48
CA PRO A 112 -4.31 24.71 -22.12
C PRO A 112 -5.23 24.27 -20.97
N GLU A 113 -5.40 22.96 -20.78
CA GLU A 113 -6.22 22.37 -19.71
C GLU A 113 -5.68 22.61 -18.29
N PHE A 114 -4.39 22.93 -18.13
CA PHE A 114 -3.77 23.22 -16.83
C PHE A 114 -3.68 24.71 -16.52
N ARG A 115 -4.00 25.58 -17.48
CA ARG A 115 -3.90 27.04 -17.29
C ARG A 115 -4.67 27.54 -16.07
N ASN A 116 -5.86 27.01 -15.82
CA ASN A 116 -6.72 27.42 -14.69
C ASN A 116 -6.39 26.67 -13.39
N LYS A 117 -5.29 25.91 -13.36
CA LYS A 117 -4.81 25.14 -12.20
C LYS A 117 -3.46 25.65 -11.68
N SER A 118 -2.99 26.79 -12.18
CA SER A 118 -1.69 27.36 -11.80
C SER A 118 -1.67 27.98 -10.41
N ARG A 119 -2.82 28.15 -9.76
CA ARG A 119 -2.92 28.74 -8.42
C ARG A 119 -3.78 27.83 -7.55
N ALA A 120 -3.40 27.68 -6.28
CA ALA A 120 -4.13 26.81 -5.35
C ALA A 120 -4.12 27.35 -3.92
N GLU A 121 -5.18 27.03 -3.18
CA GLU A 121 -5.25 27.06 -1.73
C GLU A 121 -5.59 25.65 -1.21
N LEU A 122 -5.22 25.39 0.03
CA LEU A 122 -5.38 24.11 0.70
C LEU A 122 -6.47 24.20 1.76
N VAL A 123 -7.26 23.13 1.88
CA VAL A 123 -8.31 22.97 2.87
C VAL A 123 -7.98 21.74 3.71
N LEU A 124 -7.92 21.88 5.04
CA LEU A 124 -7.74 20.76 5.98
C LEU A 124 -8.87 20.78 7.00
N CYS A 125 -9.53 19.64 7.21
CA CYS A 125 -10.54 19.51 8.26
C CYS A 125 -9.94 18.75 9.43
N VAL A 126 -10.13 19.23 10.66
CA VAL A 126 -9.60 18.59 11.89
C VAL A 126 -10.70 18.44 12.95
N PRO A 127 -10.61 17.45 13.86
CA PRO A 127 -11.63 17.19 14.88
C PRO A 127 -12.01 18.43 15.69
N SER A 128 -13.26 18.50 16.18
CA SER A 128 -13.74 19.64 16.98
C SER A 128 -13.10 19.77 18.36
N ASP A 129 -12.35 18.76 18.82
CA ASP A 129 -11.52 18.76 20.02
C ASP A 129 -10.02 19.00 19.74
N TRP A 130 -9.66 19.33 18.50
CA TRP A 130 -8.30 19.75 18.13
C TRP A 130 -7.85 20.98 18.93
N ASP A 131 -6.58 21.00 19.32
CA ASP A 131 -5.97 22.09 20.08
C ASP A 131 -5.74 23.34 19.21
N MET A 132 -6.81 24.13 19.06
CA MET A 132 -6.81 25.38 18.31
C MET A 132 -5.87 26.44 18.91
N GLU A 133 -5.57 26.42 20.22
CA GLU A 133 -4.72 27.47 20.81
C GLU A 133 -3.29 27.41 20.28
N THR A 134 -2.78 26.20 20.00
CA THR A 134 -1.41 26.01 19.51
C THR A 134 -1.34 25.87 18.00
N GLY A 135 -2.43 25.43 17.36
CA GLY A 135 -2.45 25.02 15.95
C GLY A 135 -1.75 23.68 15.71
N GLY A 136 -0.61 23.46 16.37
CA GLY A 136 0.13 22.20 16.41
C GLY A 136 0.44 21.64 15.02
N TRP A 137 0.33 20.32 14.90
CA TRP A 137 0.59 19.57 13.68
C TRP A 137 -0.20 20.05 12.45
N ALA A 138 -1.45 20.50 12.62
CA ALA A 138 -2.34 20.77 11.49
C ALA A 138 -1.91 22.01 10.69
N VAL A 139 -1.54 23.07 11.41
CA VAL A 139 -1.03 24.30 10.80
C VAL A 139 0.37 24.04 10.21
N GLN A 140 1.21 23.27 10.89
CA GLN A 140 2.52 22.88 10.36
C GLN A 140 2.40 22.08 9.06
N LEU A 141 1.51 21.08 9.01
CA LEU A 141 1.25 20.26 7.82
C LEU A 141 0.83 21.13 6.63
N LEU A 142 -0.08 22.08 6.87
CA LEU A 142 -0.55 23.02 5.84
C LEU A 142 0.59 23.91 5.34
N MET A 143 1.43 24.43 6.22
CA MET A 143 2.58 25.26 5.82
C MET A 143 3.58 24.46 4.97
N GLU A 144 3.98 23.28 5.41
CA GLU A 144 4.89 22.42 4.65
C GLU A 144 4.32 22.08 3.27
N THR A 145 3.01 21.81 3.19
CA THR A 145 2.34 21.51 1.92
C THR A 145 2.21 22.76 1.02
N ALA A 146 1.93 23.93 1.60
CA ALA A 146 1.70 25.17 0.85
C ALA A 146 2.99 25.75 0.25
N HIS A 147 4.13 25.59 0.91
CA HIS A 147 5.43 26.03 0.40
C HIS A 147 6.05 25.08 -0.63
N PHE A 148 5.60 23.81 -0.69
CA PHE A 148 6.12 22.80 -1.60
C PHE A 148 6.24 23.25 -3.08
N PRO A 149 5.23 23.91 -3.70
CA PRO A 149 5.34 24.36 -5.09
C PRO A 149 6.47 25.37 -5.32
N VAL A 150 6.75 26.24 -4.34
CA VAL A 150 7.80 27.26 -4.40
C VAL A 150 9.17 26.60 -4.21
N GLU A 151 9.30 25.73 -3.20
CA GLU A 151 10.56 25.07 -2.85
C GLU A 151 11.04 24.11 -3.95
N GLU A 152 10.13 23.32 -4.50
CA GLU A 152 10.44 22.30 -5.52
C GLU A 152 10.19 22.78 -6.96
N ASN A 153 9.75 24.04 -7.14
CA ASN A 153 9.32 24.59 -8.43
C ASN A 153 8.34 23.64 -9.15
N ALA A 154 7.33 23.21 -8.40
CA ALA A 154 6.37 22.17 -8.75
C ALA A 154 4.95 22.77 -8.88
N TRP A 155 3.95 21.89 -9.04
CA TRP A 155 2.54 22.25 -9.04
C TRP A 155 1.70 21.15 -8.41
N LEU A 156 0.52 21.53 -7.92
CA LEU A 156 -0.37 20.65 -7.17
C LEU A 156 -1.74 20.58 -7.81
N GLU A 157 -2.29 19.37 -7.90
CA GLU A 157 -3.69 19.12 -8.23
C GLU A 157 -4.25 17.93 -7.44
N ALA A 158 -5.57 17.76 -7.48
CA ALA A 158 -6.23 16.58 -6.94
C ALA A 158 -5.64 15.30 -7.54
N GLY A 159 -5.28 14.35 -6.67
CA GLY A 159 -4.56 13.13 -7.00
C GLY A 159 -3.04 13.23 -6.79
N HIS A 160 -2.47 14.42 -6.59
CA HIS A 160 -1.06 14.51 -6.20
C HIS A 160 -0.86 14.15 -4.73
N SER A 161 0.32 13.61 -4.42
CA SER A 161 0.77 13.32 -3.06
C SER A 161 2.14 13.93 -2.79
N ILE A 162 2.39 14.28 -1.54
CA ILE A 162 3.70 14.76 -1.07
C ILE A 162 4.13 13.87 0.10
N GLU A 163 5.32 13.27 -0.02
CA GLU A 163 5.99 12.55 1.06
C GLU A 163 6.80 13.54 1.91
N MET A 164 6.70 13.41 3.23
CA MET A 164 7.45 14.22 4.20
C MET A 164 8.66 13.45 4.71
N ASP A 165 9.71 14.16 5.12
CA ASP A 165 10.97 13.56 5.64
C ASP A 165 10.79 12.80 6.97
N GLY A 166 9.60 12.88 7.58
CA GLY A 166 9.21 12.17 8.78
C GLY A 166 7.81 12.54 9.24
N PRO A 167 7.41 12.12 10.45
CA PRO A 167 6.18 12.59 11.10
C PRO A 167 6.13 14.12 11.18
N VAL A 168 4.96 14.71 10.87
CA VAL A 168 4.75 16.16 10.98
C VAL A 168 5.05 16.65 12.40
N ASP A 169 4.56 15.95 13.43
CA ASP A 169 5.01 16.15 14.81
C ASP A 169 4.85 14.88 15.69
N GLU A 170 5.16 15.00 16.98
CA GLU A 170 5.07 13.88 17.95
C GLU A 170 3.62 13.48 18.31
N THR A 171 2.65 14.37 18.06
CA THR A 171 1.21 14.19 18.34
C THR A 171 0.42 13.71 17.13
N ALA A 172 0.94 13.90 15.92
CA ALA A 172 0.38 13.42 14.68
C ALA A 172 1.45 12.76 13.80
N ALA A 173 1.41 11.43 13.75
CA ALA A 173 2.40 10.63 13.05
C ALA A 173 2.20 10.56 11.51
N PHE A 174 1.54 11.56 10.92
CA PHE A 174 1.38 11.65 9.47
C PHE A 174 2.72 11.97 8.82
N THR A 175 3.08 11.25 7.76
CA THR A 175 4.35 11.42 7.04
C THR A 175 4.15 11.79 5.58
N GLY A 176 2.98 12.32 5.26
CA GLY A 176 2.69 12.85 3.94
C GLY A 176 1.22 13.15 3.75
N VAL A 177 0.89 13.61 2.56
CA VAL A 177 -0.46 14.06 2.21
C VAL A 177 -0.86 13.60 0.82
N ILE A 178 -2.16 13.43 0.60
CA ILE A 178 -2.77 13.35 -0.73
C ILE A 178 -3.79 14.48 -0.88
N LEU A 179 -3.87 15.05 -2.08
CA LEU A 179 -4.80 16.12 -2.41
C LEU A 179 -6.05 15.58 -3.09
N THR A 180 -7.23 16.03 -2.69
CA THR A 180 -8.52 15.66 -3.29
C THR A 180 -9.39 16.89 -3.57
N SER A 181 -10.56 16.71 -4.19
CA SER A 181 -11.62 17.72 -4.14
C SER A 181 -12.02 18.02 -2.70
N THR A 182 -12.57 19.21 -2.47
CA THR A 182 -13.03 19.64 -1.15
C THR A 182 -14.17 18.77 -0.64
N TYR A 183 -14.37 18.72 0.68
CA TYR A 183 -15.47 17.96 1.29
C TYR A 183 -16.85 18.56 0.96
N VAL A 184 -16.89 19.78 0.42
CA VAL A 184 -18.09 20.51 0.01
C VAL A 184 -18.62 19.92 -1.30
N GLN A 185 -19.93 19.67 -1.39
CA GLN A 185 -20.51 18.96 -2.54
C GLN A 185 -20.69 19.86 -3.77
N GLU A 186 -20.82 21.17 -3.55
CA GLU A 186 -20.89 22.19 -4.59
C GLU A 186 -19.54 22.28 -5.31
N ARG A 187 -19.52 21.98 -6.62
CA ARG A 187 -18.28 22.00 -7.41
C ARG A 187 -17.66 23.39 -7.49
N GLU A 188 -18.46 24.41 -7.29
CA GLU A 188 -18.04 25.79 -7.22
C GLU A 188 -17.10 26.02 -6.03
N ALA A 189 -17.18 25.25 -4.94
CA ALA A 189 -16.26 25.37 -3.80
C ALA A 189 -14.80 25.07 -4.16
N ASP A 190 -14.56 24.20 -5.16
CA ASP A 190 -13.22 23.79 -5.59
C ASP A 190 -12.48 24.88 -6.40
N SER A 191 -13.11 26.02 -6.74
CA SER A 191 -12.44 27.08 -7.51
C SER A 191 -13.02 28.48 -7.32
N CYS A 192 -12.16 29.45 -7.00
CA CYS A 192 -12.49 30.88 -6.98
C CYS A 192 -11.98 31.59 -8.24
N VAL A 193 -12.80 32.42 -8.86
CA VAL A 193 -12.39 33.28 -10.00
C VAL A 193 -11.98 34.65 -9.46
N LEU A 194 -10.73 35.03 -9.74
CA LEU A 194 -10.16 36.30 -9.32
C LEU A 194 -10.66 37.48 -10.18
N PRO A 195 -10.57 38.73 -9.70
CA PRO A 195 -11.02 39.93 -10.44
C PRO A 195 -10.35 40.14 -11.82
N ASP A 196 -9.12 39.66 -11.98
CA ASP A 196 -8.36 39.68 -13.24
C ASP A 196 -8.75 38.55 -14.23
N GLY A 197 -9.57 37.60 -13.78
CA GLY A 197 -10.05 36.44 -14.53
C GLY A 197 -9.23 35.17 -14.34
N ASP A 198 -8.15 35.19 -13.55
CA ASP A 198 -7.44 33.99 -13.14
C ASP A 198 -8.29 33.14 -12.19
N THR A 199 -7.86 31.91 -11.92
CA THR A 199 -8.59 30.97 -11.07
C THR A 199 -7.65 30.43 -9.99
N VAL A 200 -8.14 30.38 -8.75
CA VAL A 200 -7.51 29.73 -7.62
C VAL A 200 -8.28 28.46 -7.31
N CYS A 201 -7.63 27.30 -7.41
CA CYS A 201 -8.22 26.02 -7.05
C CYS A 201 -8.16 25.78 -5.54
N PHE A 202 -9.14 25.09 -4.97
CA PHE A 202 -9.11 24.64 -3.58
C PHE A 202 -8.95 23.13 -3.55
N TYR A 203 -7.97 22.63 -2.81
CA TYR A 203 -7.72 21.20 -2.66
C TYR A 203 -7.81 20.77 -1.19
N GLN A 204 -8.55 19.70 -0.94
CA GLN A 204 -8.58 19.06 0.37
C GLN A 204 -7.26 18.34 0.60
N VAL A 205 -6.60 18.64 1.70
CA VAL A 205 -5.45 17.91 2.23
C VAL A 205 -5.97 16.75 3.07
N ILE A 206 -5.54 15.55 2.70
CA ILE A 206 -5.78 14.31 3.45
C ILE A 206 -4.43 13.79 3.96
N PRO A 207 -4.14 13.89 5.27
CA PRO A 207 -2.88 13.43 5.83
C PRO A 207 -2.83 11.90 5.91
N LEU A 208 -1.69 11.33 5.53
CA LEU A 208 -1.45 9.90 5.45
C LEU A 208 -0.35 9.48 6.41
N PHE A 209 -0.54 8.32 7.05
CA PHE A 209 0.54 7.62 7.75
C PHE A 209 1.56 7.06 6.76
N TYR A 210 2.73 6.70 7.28
CA TYR A 210 3.84 6.16 6.48
C TYR A 210 3.45 4.97 5.59
N GLU A 211 2.70 4.01 6.14
CA GLU A 211 2.26 2.85 5.40
C GLU A 211 1.26 3.23 4.29
N GLU A 212 0.36 4.17 4.56
CA GLU A 212 -0.68 4.61 3.63
C GLU A 212 -0.09 5.32 2.42
N ILE A 213 0.84 6.26 2.65
CA ILE A 213 1.49 6.97 1.55
C ILE A 213 2.39 6.04 0.72
N ARG A 214 3.05 5.07 1.36
CA ARG A 214 3.81 4.05 0.64
C ARG A 214 2.95 3.13 -0.21
N THR A 215 1.77 2.76 0.30
CA THR A 215 0.81 2.00 -0.48
C THR A 215 0.38 2.82 -1.69
N TYR A 216 0.00 4.09 -1.51
CA TYR A 216 -0.35 5.00 -2.59
C TYR A 216 0.73 5.07 -3.69
N SER A 217 1.99 5.27 -3.29
CA SER A 217 3.14 5.34 -4.21
C SER A 217 3.42 4.02 -4.97
N SER A 218 2.82 2.91 -4.55
CA SER A 218 3.05 1.56 -5.11
C SER A 218 1.84 0.94 -5.81
N THR A 219 0.67 1.59 -5.77
CA THR A 219 -0.60 1.09 -6.34
C THR A 219 -1.22 2.10 -7.29
N ASP A 220 -2.14 1.67 -8.16
CA ASP A 220 -2.96 2.62 -8.93
C ASP A 220 -3.91 3.38 -7.99
N LEU A 221 -4.25 4.63 -8.34
CA LEU A 221 -5.18 5.48 -7.61
C LEU A 221 -6.54 4.80 -7.37
N VAL A 222 -7.03 4.00 -8.32
CA VAL A 222 -8.30 3.25 -8.16
C VAL A 222 -8.18 2.21 -7.05
N ASP A 223 -7.10 1.44 -7.03
CA ASP A 223 -6.86 0.42 -6.03
C ASP A 223 -6.66 1.04 -4.65
N PHE A 224 -5.90 2.15 -4.56
CA PHE A 224 -5.73 2.89 -3.31
C PHE A 224 -7.05 3.49 -2.82
N ALA A 225 -7.88 4.00 -3.73
CA ALA A 225 -9.16 4.59 -3.37
C ALA A 225 -10.11 3.54 -2.77
N GLU A 226 -10.18 2.35 -3.38
CA GLU A 226 -11.00 1.25 -2.87
C GLU A 226 -10.45 0.68 -1.56
N GLN A 227 -9.14 0.49 -1.45
CA GLN A 227 -8.52 -0.21 -0.33
C GLN A 227 -8.31 0.68 0.89
N CYS A 228 -7.95 1.96 0.70
CA CYS A 228 -7.53 2.84 1.79
C CYS A 228 -8.37 4.10 1.85
N LEU A 229 -8.43 4.90 0.78
CA LEU A 229 -9.05 6.24 0.82
C LEU A 229 -10.53 6.22 1.20
N SER A 230 -11.28 5.16 0.85
CA SER A 230 -12.70 5.02 1.24
C SER A 230 -12.91 4.90 2.76
N TYR A 231 -11.86 4.50 3.49
CA TYR A 231 -11.84 4.40 4.95
C TYR A 231 -11.16 5.61 5.60
N ILE A 232 -10.42 6.42 4.83
CA ILE A 232 -9.82 7.68 5.28
C ILE A 232 -10.86 8.78 5.08
N GLY A 233 -11.50 9.18 6.18
CA GLY A 233 -12.39 10.34 6.17
C GLY A 233 -11.65 11.63 5.83
N PHE A 234 -12.40 12.66 5.42
CA PHE A 234 -11.81 13.99 5.14
C PHE A 234 -11.43 14.76 6.41
N ILE A 235 -11.88 14.30 7.59
CA ILE A 235 -11.46 14.84 8.88
C ILE A 235 -10.14 14.16 9.26
N ALA A 236 -9.08 14.94 9.31
CA ALA A 236 -7.75 14.51 9.68
C ALA A 236 -7.63 14.36 11.19
N ASP A 237 -7.92 13.15 11.67
CA ASP A 237 -7.80 12.76 13.07
C ASP A 237 -6.49 11.98 13.30
N PRO A 238 -5.51 12.51 14.06
CA PRO A 238 -4.28 11.79 14.41
C PRO A 238 -4.49 10.51 15.21
N GLU A 239 -5.61 10.39 15.93
CA GLU A 239 -5.95 9.21 16.72
C GLU A 239 -6.66 8.13 15.88
N ARG A 240 -6.98 8.42 14.62
CA ARG A 240 -7.58 7.43 13.71
C ARG A 240 -6.63 6.26 13.53
N GLU A 241 -7.20 5.08 13.36
CA GLU A 241 -6.39 3.93 12.96
C GLU A 241 -5.80 4.15 11.56
N ASN A 242 -4.55 3.76 11.41
CA ASN A 242 -3.91 3.67 10.11
C ASN A 242 -4.68 2.65 9.26
N THR A 243 -5.22 3.08 8.14
CA THR A 243 -6.07 2.25 7.29
C THR A 243 -5.30 1.12 6.64
N CYS A 244 -4.00 1.25 6.39
CA CYS A 244 -3.20 0.09 6.00
C CYS A 244 -3.09 -0.92 7.15
N ILE A 245 -3.11 -0.52 8.42
CA ILE A 245 -3.19 -1.43 9.57
C ILE A 245 -4.60 -1.99 9.74
N THR A 246 -5.66 -1.18 9.62
CA THR A 246 -7.07 -1.61 9.76
C THR A 246 -7.50 -2.48 8.59
N VAL A 247 -7.09 -2.17 7.36
CA VAL A 247 -7.26 -3.03 6.18
C VAL A 247 -6.35 -4.23 6.30
N GLN A 248 -5.12 -4.12 6.83
CA GLN A 248 -4.34 -5.30 7.21
C GLN A 248 -4.96 -6.04 8.39
N GLN A 249 -5.88 -5.48 9.19
CA GLN A 249 -6.51 -6.10 10.36
C GLN A 249 -7.88 -6.72 10.06
N GLU A 250 -8.68 -6.13 9.18
CA GLU A 250 -9.87 -6.70 8.56
C GLU A 250 -9.46 -7.70 7.48
N CYS A 251 -8.43 -7.36 6.68
CA CYS A 251 -7.65 -8.39 6.02
C CYS A 251 -7.02 -9.28 7.08
N SER A 252 -6.57 -8.89 8.28
CA SER A 252 -6.01 -9.83 9.29
C SER A 252 -7.07 -10.70 9.93
N ASP A 253 -8.36 -10.44 9.83
CA ASP A 253 -9.38 -11.32 10.40
C ASP A 253 -9.88 -12.26 9.31
N ILE A 254 -9.96 -11.77 8.06
CA ILE A 254 -10.09 -12.58 6.86
C ILE A 254 -8.80 -13.38 6.57
N GLN A 255 -7.63 -12.88 6.97
CA GLN A 255 -6.29 -13.46 6.89
C GLN A 255 -5.94 -14.20 8.17
N LYS A 256 -6.41 -13.89 9.37
CA LYS A 256 -6.30 -14.87 10.48
C LYS A 256 -7.12 -16.12 10.16
N GLN A 257 -8.07 -16.04 9.23
CA GLN A 257 -8.58 -17.22 8.51
C GLN A 257 -7.71 -17.62 7.29
N VAL A 258 -7.20 -16.67 6.50
CA VAL A 258 -6.36 -16.89 5.30
C VAL A 258 -4.83 -16.91 5.56
N PHE A 259 -4.11 -15.92 6.10
CA PHE A 259 -2.82 -16.06 6.85
C PHE A 259 -2.66 -17.21 7.85
N ALA A 260 -3.66 -17.64 8.63
CA ALA A 260 -3.50 -18.92 9.37
C ALA A 260 -3.32 -20.09 8.39
N SER A 261 -3.79 -19.95 7.15
CA SER A 261 -3.52 -20.87 6.04
C SER A 261 -2.32 -20.46 5.16
N ILE A 262 -1.84 -19.20 5.15
CA ILE A 262 -0.69 -18.73 4.33
C ILE A 262 0.64 -18.91 5.10
N GLU A 263 0.73 -18.71 6.42
CA GLU A 263 1.90 -19.19 7.18
C GLU A 263 1.99 -20.72 7.25
N GLN A 264 0.94 -21.43 6.82
CA GLN A 264 1.02 -22.84 6.53
C GLN A 264 1.56 -23.05 5.12
N CYS A 265 2.85 -23.34 5.08
CA CYS A 265 3.42 -24.19 4.06
C CYS A 265 2.42 -25.34 3.75
N MET A 266 1.93 -25.41 2.51
CA MET A 266 1.07 -26.51 2.08
C MET A 266 1.85 -27.81 2.11
N ASP A 267 3.13 -27.74 1.74
CA ASP A 267 4.04 -28.86 1.66
C ASP A 267 5.50 -28.40 1.59
N ASP A 268 6.39 -29.09 2.29
CA ASP A 268 7.81 -28.73 2.43
C ASP A 268 8.70 -29.90 2.01
N ALA A 269 9.51 -29.69 0.96
CA ALA A 269 10.50 -30.68 0.51
C ALA A 269 11.46 -31.11 1.62
N GLN A 270 11.76 -30.25 2.59
CA GLN A 270 12.63 -30.53 3.72
C GLN A 270 12.07 -31.64 4.64
N TRP A 271 10.74 -31.74 4.79
CA TRP A 271 10.11 -32.82 5.56
C TRP A 271 10.35 -34.19 4.92
N HIS A 272 10.29 -34.25 3.59
CA HIS A 272 10.55 -35.47 2.83
C HIS A 272 12.05 -35.81 2.79
N TYR A 273 12.90 -34.80 2.62
CA TYR A 273 14.35 -34.96 2.69
C TYR A 273 14.79 -35.55 4.02
N SER A 274 14.27 -35.01 5.13
CA SER A 274 14.60 -35.47 6.48
C SER A 274 14.29 -36.96 6.65
N LYS A 275 13.18 -37.44 6.08
CA LYS A 275 12.81 -38.87 6.08
C LYS A 275 13.74 -39.75 5.24
N ILE A 276 14.20 -39.25 4.09
CA ILE A 276 15.18 -39.95 3.24
C ILE A 276 16.48 -40.16 4.01
N GLU A 277 16.97 -39.13 4.69
CA GLU A 277 18.18 -39.20 5.51
C GLU A 277 18.00 -40.09 6.75
N GLU A 278 16.95 -39.85 7.55
CA GLU A 278 16.68 -40.57 8.80
C GLU A 278 16.54 -42.08 8.57
N LYS A 279 15.80 -42.46 7.53
CA LYS A 279 15.53 -43.87 7.18
C LYS A 279 16.58 -44.47 6.25
N ALA A 280 17.63 -43.70 5.89
CA ALA A 280 18.69 -44.07 4.97
C ALA A 280 18.16 -44.67 3.64
N LEU A 281 17.13 -44.06 3.08
CA LEU A 281 16.48 -44.53 1.85
C LEU A 281 17.43 -44.35 0.64
N PRO A 282 17.45 -45.29 -0.32
CA PRO A 282 18.32 -45.20 -1.50
C PRO A 282 17.75 -44.26 -2.57
N LEU A 283 17.41 -43.03 -2.18
CA LEU A 283 16.73 -42.02 -2.99
C LEU A 283 17.57 -40.75 -3.06
N ASN A 284 17.38 -39.96 -4.13
CA ASN A 284 18.06 -38.68 -4.27
C ASN A 284 17.21 -37.55 -3.66
N GLU A 285 17.85 -36.42 -3.37
CA GLU A 285 17.20 -35.24 -2.79
C GLU A 285 16.02 -34.73 -3.65
N ALA A 286 16.16 -34.74 -4.98
CA ALA A 286 15.12 -34.30 -5.92
C ALA A 286 13.79 -35.07 -5.77
N THR A 287 13.81 -36.23 -5.09
CA THR A 287 12.63 -37.01 -4.78
C THR A 287 11.67 -36.32 -3.80
N GLY A 288 12.19 -35.51 -2.88
CA GLY A 288 11.36 -34.78 -1.91
C GLY A 288 10.43 -33.74 -2.55
N TYR A 289 10.73 -33.31 -3.77
CA TYR A 289 10.00 -32.26 -4.47
C TYR A 289 8.93 -32.80 -5.43
N GLN A 290 8.82 -34.12 -5.62
CA GLN A 290 8.07 -34.70 -6.74
C GLN A 290 6.57 -34.36 -6.70
N HIS A 291 5.90 -34.57 -5.57
CA HIS A 291 4.46 -34.37 -5.48
C HIS A 291 4.08 -32.88 -5.37
N LEU A 292 4.96 -32.06 -4.77
CA LEU A 292 4.88 -30.60 -4.86
C LEU A 292 4.90 -30.12 -6.32
N ALA A 293 5.87 -30.59 -7.10
CA ALA A 293 6.01 -30.25 -8.50
C ALA A 293 4.81 -30.72 -9.35
N ILE A 294 4.23 -31.88 -9.03
CA ILE A 294 3.00 -32.37 -9.68
C ILE A 294 1.82 -31.44 -9.42
N TYR A 295 1.62 -31.02 -8.17
CA TYR A 295 0.53 -30.11 -7.81
C TYR A 295 0.71 -28.73 -8.45
N LEU A 296 1.92 -28.18 -8.36
CA LEU A 296 2.26 -26.89 -8.98
C LEU A 296 2.03 -26.91 -10.50
N ARG A 297 2.51 -27.95 -11.18
CA ARG A 297 2.29 -28.12 -12.62
C ARG A 297 0.81 -28.11 -12.97
N TRP A 298 0.00 -28.86 -12.23
CA TRP A 298 -1.43 -28.94 -12.48
C TRP A 298 -2.11 -27.57 -12.30
N CYS A 299 -1.71 -26.80 -11.28
CA CYS A 299 -2.22 -25.44 -11.06
C CYS A 299 -1.84 -24.48 -12.21
N MET A 300 -0.61 -24.57 -12.74
CA MET A 300 -0.17 -23.81 -13.91
C MET A 300 -1.01 -24.15 -15.16
N GLU A 301 -1.24 -25.44 -15.43
CA GLU A 301 -2.06 -25.89 -16.56
C GLU A 301 -3.54 -25.42 -16.44
N HIS A 302 -4.02 -25.19 -15.22
CA HIS A 302 -5.41 -24.81 -14.92
C HIS A 302 -5.63 -23.31 -14.67
N GLN A 303 -4.63 -22.46 -14.92
CA GLN A 303 -4.71 -21.01 -14.70
C GLN A 303 -5.06 -20.65 -13.24
N LEU A 304 -4.50 -21.40 -12.29
CA LEU A 304 -4.72 -21.20 -10.86
C LEU A 304 -3.61 -20.40 -10.17
N MET A 305 -2.65 -19.85 -10.93
CA MET A 305 -1.53 -19.07 -10.40
C MET A 305 -1.93 -17.63 -10.07
N SER A 306 -1.34 -17.04 -9.03
CA SER A 306 -1.61 -15.66 -8.59
C SER A 306 -1.08 -14.62 -9.58
N ALA A 307 -1.60 -13.39 -9.52
CA ALA A 307 -1.11 -12.29 -10.36
C ALA A 307 0.39 -12.03 -10.11
N THR A 308 0.82 -12.03 -8.85
CA THR A 308 2.22 -11.88 -8.44
C THR A 308 3.10 -13.00 -9.01
N PHE A 309 2.65 -14.26 -8.90
CA PHE A 309 3.39 -15.39 -9.50
C PHE A 309 3.51 -15.23 -11.01
N MET A 310 2.43 -14.80 -11.68
CA MET A 310 2.43 -14.60 -13.13
C MET A 310 3.30 -13.40 -13.56
N GLN A 311 3.48 -12.39 -12.72
CA GLN A 311 4.34 -11.25 -13.01
C GLN A 311 5.83 -11.65 -13.04
N GLU A 312 6.24 -12.54 -12.13
CA GLU A 312 7.64 -12.96 -12.00
C GLU A 312 7.98 -14.21 -12.82
N TYR A 313 7.05 -15.18 -12.87
CA TYR A 313 7.26 -16.51 -13.43
C TYR A 313 6.24 -16.89 -14.51
N GLY A 314 5.56 -15.90 -15.10
CA GLY A 314 4.54 -16.08 -16.13
C GLY A 314 5.02 -16.89 -17.33
N ASP A 315 6.27 -16.68 -17.78
CA ASP A 315 6.87 -17.42 -18.89
C ASP A 315 6.94 -18.93 -18.62
N ILE A 316 7.23 -19.32 -17.38
CA ILE A 316 7.30 -20.73 -16.96
C ILE A 316 5.89 -21.33 -16.91
N ALA A 317 4.95 -20.62 -16.29
CA ALA A 317 3.56 -21.06 -16.20
C ALA A 317 2.92 -21.22 -17.60
N ASP A 318 3.18 -20.27 -18.49
CA ASP A 318 2.71 -20.30 -19.88
C ASP A 318 3.36 -21.45 -20.66
N TYR A 319 4.67 -21.65 -20.54
CA TYR A 319 5.36 -22.80 -21.14
C TYR A 319 4.74 -24.13 -20.67
N VAL A 320 4.55 -24.30 -19.37
CA VAL A 320 3.96 -25.50 -18.77
C VAL A 320 2.56 -25.76 -19.32
N ARG A 321 1.71 -24.72 -19.38
CA ARG A 321 0.35 -24.80 -19.94
C ARG A 321 0.35 -25.19 -21.42
N GLU A 322 1.26 -24.61 -22.20
CA GLU A 322 1.41 -24.90 -23.62
C GLU A 322 1.85 -26.35 -23.86
N GLN A 323 2.79 -26.88 -23.06
CA GLN A 323 3.20 -28.28 -23.15
C GLN A 323 2.08 -29.22 -22.70
N GLY A 324 1.38 -28.88 -21.60
CA GLY A 324 0.22 -29.58 -21.05
C GLY A 324 -0.87 -29.89 -22.10
N SER A 325 -1.09 -28.92 -22.99
CA SER A 325 -2.13 -28.96 -24.02
C SER A 325 -1.79 -29.79 -25.26
N ARG A 326 -0.58 -30.35 -25.37
CA ARG A 326 -0.13 -31.10 -26.56
C ARG A 326 -0.68 -32.53 -26.56
N PRO A 327 -1.10 -33.06 -27.73
CA PRO A 327 -1.68 -34.41 -27.82
C PRO A 327 -0.67 -35.57 -27.63
N ASP A 328 0.64 -35.32 -27.68
CA ASP A 328 1.71 -36.31 -27.45
C ASP A 328 2.54 -35.98 -26.19
N ASN A 329 1.85 -35.64 -25.10
CA ASN A 329 2.46 -35.25 -23.83
C ASN A 329 2.96 -36.48 -23.04
N ARG A 330 3.83 -37.28 -23.65
CA ARG A 330 4.42 -38.51 -23.08
C ARG A 330 5.82 -38.32 -22.52
N LEU A 331 6.39 -37.14 -22.71
CA LEU A 331 7.74 -36.79 -22.27
C LEU A 331 7.64 -35.80 -21.10
N LEU A 332 8.61 -35.89 -20.20
CA LEU A 332 8.77 -34.89 -19.14
C LEU A 332 8.98 -33.50 -19.76
N LEU A 333 8.55 -32.48 -19.03
CA LEU A 333 8.84 -31.09 -19.35
C LEU A 333 10.36 -30.88 -19.46
N GLU A 334 10.79 -30.01 -20.37
CA GLU A 334 12.21 -29.60 -20.42
C GLU A 334 12.57 -28.73 -19.20
N CYS A 335 11.57 -28.02 -18.65
CA CYS A 335 11.66 -27.35 -17.36
C CYS A 335 11.36 -28.35 -16.22
N ASP A 336 12.38 -28.70 -15.43
CA ASP A 336 12.18 -29.54 -14.24
C ASP A 336 11.65 -28.70 -13.08
N LEU A 337 10.33 -28.80 -12.83
CA LEU A 337 9.67 -28.02 -11.78
C LEU A 337 10.15 -28.36 -10.36
N ARG A 338 10.82 -29.50 -10.16
CA ARG A 338 11.47 -29.80 -8.87
C ARG A 338 12.67 -28.91 -8.63
N HIS A 339 13.45 -28.66 -9.69
CA HIS A 339 14.57 -27.74 -9.64
C HIS A 339 14.07 -26.30 -9.46
N PHE A 340 13.03 -25.90 -10.22
CA PHE A 340 12.39 -24.60 -10.08
C PHE A 340 11.90 -24.33 -8.64
N LEU A 341 11.17 -25.27 -8.04
CA LEU A 341 10.72 -25.15 -6.65
C LEU A 341 11.89 -24.98 -5.68
N ARG A 342 12.99 -25.69 -5.89
CA ARG A 342 14.16 -25.59 -5.03
C ARG A 342 14.85 -24.23 -5.12
N GLU A 343 15.11 -23.75 -6.34
CA GLU A 343 15.90 -22.52 -6.51
C GLU A 343 15.10 -21.25 -6.23
N GLU A 344 13.80 -21.23 -6.55
CA GLU A 344 12.98 -20.02 -6.49
C GLU A 344 12.14 -19.94 -5.21
N PHE A 345 11.85 -21.07 -4.57
CA PHE A 345 10.93 -21.15 -3.44
C PHE A 345 11.47 -21.99 -2.27
N ASP A 346 12.78 -22.24 -2.23
CA ASP A 346 13.44 -23.04 -1.17
C ASP A 346 12.78 -24.43 -0.95
N GLY A 347 12.09 -24.97 -1.95
CA GLY A 347 11.37 -26.25 -1.86
C GLY A 347 10.03 -26.20 -1.13
N ILE A 348 9.47 -25.00 -0.92
CA ILE A 348 8.23 -24.78 -0.18
C ILE A 348 7.08 -24.53 -1.17
N LEU A 349 5.98 -25.26 -1.02
CA LEU A 349 4.74 -25.00 -1.74
C LEU A 349 3.83 -24.12 -0.88
N HIS A 350 3.52 -22.92 -1.37
CA HIS A 350 2.84 -21.90 -0.57
C HIS A 350 1.51 -21.47 -1.21
N PRO A 351 0.43 -21.24 -0.43
CA PRO A 351 -0.85 -20.83 -1.01
C PRO A 351 -0.79 -19.51 -1.79
N ALA A 352 0.12 -18.60 -1.41
CA ALA A 352 0.31 -17.33 -2.11
C ALA A 352 0.75 -17.46 -3.59
N MET A 353 1.24 -18.64 -3.99
CA MET A 353 1.54 -18.93 -5.40
C MET A 353 0.26 -18.96 -6.26
N PHE A 354 -0.90 -19.13 -5.64
CA PHE A 354 -2.17 -19.36 -6.33
C PHE A 354 -3.10 -18.14 -6.27
N ASN A 355 -3.95 -17.99 -7.27
CA ASN A 355 -5.02 -16.99 -7.27
C ASN A 355 -6.14 -17.39 -6.28
N PRO A 356 -7.15 -16.55 -6.03
CA PRO A 356 -8.19 -16.85 -5.04
C PRO A 356 -8.93 -18.19 -5.29
N GLU A 357 -9.08 -18.61 -6.55
CA GLU A 357 -9.68 -19.91 -6.86
C GLU A 357 -8.73 -21.07 -6.51
N GLY A 358 -7.46 -20.96 -6.89
CA GLY A 358 -6.43 -21.95 -6.55
C GLY A 358 -6.18 -22.07 -5.05
N GLN A 359 -6.16 -20.94 -4.32
CA GLN A 359 -6.08 -20.93 -2.86
C GLN A 359 -7.27 -21.63 -2.22
N ALA A 360 -8.49 -21.34 -2.69
CA ALA A 360 -9.69 -21.97 -2.14
C ALA A 360 -9.76 -23.48 -2.45
N PHE A 361 -9.22 -23.92 -3.58
CA PHE A 361 -9.10 -25.35 -3.88
C PHE A 361 -7.99 -26.01 -3.04
N ALA A 362 -6.84 -25.35 -2.90
CA ALA A 362 -5.74 -25.80 -2.05
C ALA A 362 -6.21 -25.94 -0.59
N ALA A 363 -6.94 -24.97 -0.04
CA ALA A 363 -7.50 -25.07 1.30
C ALA A 363 -8.44 -26.27 1.47
N TRP A 364 -9.18 -26.66 0.42
CA TRP A 364 -10.09 -27.81 0.47
C TRP A 364 -9.38 -29.16 0.26
N TYR A 365 -8.38 -29.22 -0.60
CA TYR A 365 -7.72 -30.48 -1.02
C TYR A 365 -6.40 -30.75 -0.30
N TYR A 366 -5.76 -29.71 0.22
CA TYR A 366 -4.47 -29.69 0.91
C TYR A 366 -4.59 -29.21 2.37
N GLY A 367 -5.63 -28.45 2.73
CA GLY A 367 -5.77 -27.79 4.04
C GLY A 367 -6.16 -28.71 5.21
N GLU A 368 -6.23 -28.11 6.40
CA GLU A 368 -6.38 -28.83 7.67
C GLU A 368 -7.76 -29.47 7.86
N GLY A 369 -7.77 -30.79 7.89
CA GLY A 369 -8.95 -31.60 8.19
C GLY A 369 -8.73 -33.10 8.12
N GLN A 370 -7.71 -33.60 7.40
CA GLN A 370 -7.42 -35.03 7.19
C GLN A 370 -8.66 -35.89 6.84
N THR A 371 -9.71 -35.28 6.28
CA THR A 371 -10.90 -35.97 5.79
C THR A 371 -10.84 -36.06 4.29
N GLU A 372 -11.04 -37.25 3.73
CA GLU A 372 -10.99 -37.43 2.28
C GLU A 372 -12.04 -36.56 1.55
N PRO A 373 -11.66 -35.97 0.40
CA PRO A 373 -10.39 -36.15 -0.33
C PRO A 373 -9.25 -35.23 0.13
N TYR A 374 -8.02 -35.77 0.14
CA TYR A 374 -6.80 -35.08 0.60
C TYR A 374 -5.60 -35.44 -0.31
N PHE A 375 -4.83 -34.45 -0.79
CA PHE A 375 -3.82 -34.67 -1.83
C PHE A 375 -2.68 -35.63 -1.42
N PRO A 376 -2.01 -35.48 -0.27
CA PRO A 376 -1.01 -36.46 0.17
C PRO A 376 -1.58 -37.88 0.32
N ALA A 377 -2.83 -38.04 0.75
CA ALA A 377 -3.49 -39.34 0.80
C ALA A 377 -3.75 -39.91 -0.60
N ASP A 378 -4.18 -39.09 -1.56
CA ASP A 378 -4.36 -39.51 -2.95
C ASP A 378 -3.02 -39.90 -3.61
N ILE A 379 -1.91 -39.23 -3.26
CA ILE A 379 -0.54 -39.59 -3.66
C ILE A 379 -0.14 -40.95 -3.07
N ASP A 380 -0.40 -41.18 -1.78
CA ASP A 380 -0.07 -42.43 -1.11
C ASP A 380 -0.92 -43.61 -1.59
N LEU A 381 -2.23 -43.38 -1.83
CA LEU A 381 -3.12 -44.35 -2.47
C LEU A 381 -2.64 -44.71 -3.88
N TYR A 382 -2.16 -43.72 -4.65
CA TYR A 382 -1.56 -43.98 -5.94
C TYR A 382 -0.28 -44.81 -5.81
N ALA A 383 0.58 -44.52 -4.82
CA ALA A 383 1.78 -45.33 -4.54
C ALA A 383 1.43 -46.79 -4.22
N CYS A 384 0.42 -47.02 -3.38
CA CYS A 384 -0.08 -48.36 -3.07
C CYS A 384 -0.60 -49.07 -4.32
N ALA A 385 -1.38 -48.38 -5.16
CA ALA A 385 -1.89 -48.95 -6.41
C ALA A 385 -0.78 -49.25 -7.43
N TYR A 386 0.27 -48.42 -7.47
CA TYR A 386 1.39 -48.57 -8.40
C TYR A 386 2.31 -49.73 -8.03
N PHE A 387 2.67 -49.86 -6.75
CA PHE A 387 3.60 -50.88 -6.28
C PHE A 387 2.94 -52.21 -5.88
N GLY A 388 1.65 -52.18 -5.54
CA GLY A 388 0.91 -53.29 -4.93
C GLY A 388 1.18 -53.42 -3.42
N GLU A 389 0.21 -53.99 -2.68
CA GLU A 389 0.21 -54.05 -1.21
C GLU A 389 1.51 -54.66 -0.63
N GLU A 390 2.01 -55.75 -1.22
CA GLU A 390 3.21 -56.44 -0.73
C GLU A 390 4.45 -55.54 -0.76
N ARG A 391 4.63 -54.76 -1.83
CA ARG A 391 5.79 -53.89 -1.98
C ARG A 391 5.59 -52.57 -1.23
N TYR A 392 4.36 -52.08 -1.15
CA TYR A 392 3.99 -50.89 -0.39
C TYR A 392 4.34 -51.04 1.11
N HIS A 393 4.05 -52.20 1.72
CA HIS A 393 4.39 -52.52 3.11
C HIS A 393 5.79 -53.13 3.30
N SER A 394 6.70 -52.97 2.34
CA SER A 394 8.02 -53.59 2.41
C SER A 394 8.99 -52.81 3.30
N GLU A 395 9.90 -53.55 3.95
CA GLU A 395 11.06 -52.99 4.68
C GLU A 395 11.97 -52.11 3.80
N VAL A 396 11.84 -52.20 2.46
CA VAL A 396 12.56 -51.34 1.53
C VAL A 396 11.99 -49.93 1.52
N PHE A 397 10.67 -49.78 1.63
CA PHE A 397 9.99 -48.49 1.56
C PHE A 397 9.79 -47.82 2.92
N GLN A 398 9.78 -48.59 4.02
CA GLN A 398 9.73 -48.08 5.39
C GLN A 398 8.63 -47.02 5.60
N ASP A 399 7.41 -47.31 5.13
CA ASP A 399 6.24 -46.43 5.18
C ASP A 399 6.33 -45.12 4.35
N GLU A 400 7.30 -45.01 3.43
CA GLU A 400 7.47 -43.84 2.55
C GLU A 400 7.34 -44.22 1.06
N ALA A 401 6.42 -45.12 0.73
CA ALA A 401 6.27 -45.67 -0.63
C ALA A 401 6.08 -44.58 -1.71
N TYR A 402 5.42 -43.47 -1.38
CA TYR A 402 5.23 -42.35 -2.31
C TYR A 402 6.55 -41.69 -2.77
N LEU A 403 7.61 -41.74 -1.96
CA LEU A 403 8.94 -41.24 -2.37
C LEU A 403 9.58 -42.13 -3.44
N PHE A 404 9.19 -43.40 -3.53
CA PHE A 404 9.77 -44.32 -4.50
C PHE A 404 9.10 -44.25 -5.88
N LEU A 405 8.03 -43.48 -6.02
CA LEU A 405 7.34 -43.30 -7.29
C LEU A 405 8.33 -42.77 -8.34
N PRO A 406 8.38 -43.37 -9.54
CA PRO A 406 9.30 -42.92 -10.57
C PRO A 406 8.85 -41.57 -11.12
N TRP A 407 9.82 -40.66 -11.30
CA TRP A 407 9.60 -39.35 -11.91
C TRP A 407 9.36 -39.49 -13.43
N GLU A 408 8.13 -39.83 -13.80
CA GLU A 408 7.71 -40.10 -15.16
C GLU A 408 6.43 -39.32 -15.50
N GLU A 409 6.25 -38.98 -16.78
CA GLU A 409 5.07 -38.26 -17.24
C GLU A 409 3.76 -39.02 -16.94
N MET A 410 3.79 -40.35 -16.95
CA MET A 410 2.62 -41.17 -16.59
C MET A 410 2.16 -40.92 -15.15
N TYR A 411 3.09 -40.69 -14.22
CA TYR A 411 2.77 -40.36 -12.84
C TYR A 411 2.01 -39.02 -12.78
N TYR A 412 2.54 -37.97 -13.42
CA TYR A 412 1.85 -36.70 -13.52
C TYR A 412 0.46 -36.84 -14.15
N GLN A 413 0.34 -37.50 -15.30
CA GLN A 413 -0.93 -37.64 -16.03
C GLN A 413 -2.00 -38.39 -15.22
N ASN A 414 -1.61 -39.39 -14.43
CA ASN A 414 -2.55 -40.10 -13.56
C ASN A 414 -3.02 -39.22 -12.40
N MET A 415 -2.10 -38.47 -11.77
CA MET A 415 -2.45 -37.55 -10.71
C MET A 415 -3.27 -36.37 -11.22
N ALA A 416 -2.94 -35.80 -12.38
CA ALA A 416 -3.70 -34.72 -13.03
C ALA A 416 -5.17 -35.13 -13.26
N ARG A 417 -5.44 -36.32 -13.81
CA ARG A 417 -6.83 -36.81 -13.97
C ARG A 417 -7.58 -36.95 -12.65
N LEU A 418 -6.87 -37.36 -11.59
CA LEU A 418 -7.45 -37.43 -10.25
C LEU A 418 -7.74 -36.02 -9.73
N MET A 419 -6.80 -35.10 -9.84
CA MET A 419 -6.96 -33.69 -9.47
C MET A 419 -8.10 -33.02 -10.25
N ASP A 420 -8.26 -33.28 -11.56
CA ASP A 420 -9.41 -32.81 -12.35
C ASP A 420 -10.76 -33.32 -11.82
N LYS A 421 -10.77 -34.56 -11.32
CA LYS A 421 -11.96 -35.14 -10.68
C LYS A 421 -12.21 -34.45 -9.33
N ARG A 422 -11.19 -34.25 -8.51
CA ARG A 422 -11.28 -33.57 -7.21
C ARG A 422 -11.71 -32.11 -7.36
N PHE A 423 -11.15 -31.40 -8.33
CA PHE A 423 -11.50 -30.02 -8.65
C PHE A 423 -12.97 -29.90 -9.09
N ARG A 424 -13.45 -30.80 -9.96
CA ARG A 424 -14.88 -30.85 -10.32
C ARG A 424 -15.78 -31.18 -9.13
N GLN A 425 -15.36 -32.08 -8.24
CA GLN A 425 -16.10 -32.40 -7.02
C GLN A 425 -16.22 -31.19 -6.09
N TRP A 426 -15.13 -30.46 -5.91
CA TRP A 426 -15.10 -29.24 -5.12
C TRP A 426 -15.98 -28.14 -5.72
N LYS A 427 -15.87 -27.88 -7.04
CA LYS A 427 -16.71 -26.89 -7.74
C LYS A 427 -18.20 -27.19 -7.65
N ALA A 428 -18.58 -28.47 -7.56
CA ALA A 428 -19.98 -28.89 -7.41
C ALA A 428 -20.54 -28.73 -5.98
N GLN A 429 -19.70 -28.46 -4.99
CA GLN A 429 -20.10 -28.20 -3.59
C GLN A 429 -20.33 -26.71 -3.30
N LYS A 430 -19.98 -25.83 -4.25
CA LYS A 430 -20.16 -24.37 -4.17
C LYS A 430 -21.54 -23.92 -4.64
#